data_AF-A0A5E4PLF7-F1
#
_entry.id   AF-A0A5E4PLF7-F1
#
_cell.length_a   1.000
_cell.length_b   1.000
_cell.length_c   1.000
_cell.angle_alpha   90.00
_cell.angle_beta   90.00
_cell.angle_gamma   90.00
#
_symmetry.space_group_name_H-M   'P 1'
#
loop_
_entity.id
_entity.type
_entity.pdbx_description
1 polymer ?
#
loop_
_entity_poly.entity_id
_entity_poly.type
_entity_poly.pdbx_seq_one_letter_code
_entity_poly.pdbx_strand_id
1 'polypeptide(L)'
;MSREEEGKLMYGMLFSIKSFVSKISPLDPKDGFINYKTSKYTLHCLETASGLKFVMNTDNQAQGIRDLLKKIYADIYVKYVVRNPVCGVGEPIISELFKNKLDIFVKQAPLTAVRAS
;
A
#
# COMPACT_ATOMS: atom_id res chain seq x y z
N MET A 1 10.83 -3.95 18.39
CA MET A 1 10.89 -2.74 17.54
C MET A 1 9.58 -1.99 17.71
N SER A 2 9.62 -0.67 17.73
CA SER A 2 8.41 0.15 17.72
C SER A 2 7.82 0.22 16.30
N ARG A 3 6.51 0.46 16.19
CA ARG A 3 5.83 0.63 14.88
C ARG A 3 6.42 1.78 14.05
N GLU A 4 6.94 2.80 14.71
CA GLU A 4 7.58 3.94 14.05
C GLU A 4 8.91 3.53 13.40
N GLU A 5 9.74 2.76 14.11
CA GLU A 5 10.99 2.22 13.57
C GLU A 5 10.73 1.25 12.40
N GLU A 6 9.70 0.39 12.51
CA GLU A 6 9.28 -0.49 11.43
C GLU A 6 8.86 0.31 10.19
N GLY A 7 8.10 1.38 10.39
CA GLY A 7 7.71 2.30 9.31
C GLY A 7 8.91 2.94 8.62
N LYS A 8 9.90 3.41 9.39
CA LYS A 8 11.14 4.01 8.85
C LYS A 8 11.96 3.00 8.05
N LEU A 9 12.13 1.78 8.56
CA LEU A 9 12.83 0.71 7.84
C LEU A 9 12.10 0.33 6.54
N MET A 10 10.78 0.18 6.59
CA MET A 10 9.95 -0.13 5.41
C MET A 10 10.08 0.96 4.35
N TYR A 11 10.04 2.23 4.76
CA TYR A 11 10.24 3.35 3.85
C TYR A 11 11.63 3.32 3.19
N GLY A 12 12.69 3.12 3.97
CA GLY A 12 14.06 3.04 3.47
C GLY A 12 14.27 1.87 2.49
N MET A 13 13.66 0.72 2.77
CA MET A 13 13.64 -0.43 1.88
C MET A 13 12.98 -0.09 0.55
N LEU A 14 11.76 0.43 0.57
CA LEU A 14 11.00 0.77 -0.64
C LEU A 14 11.70 1.85 -1.47
N PHE A 15 12.27 2.85 -0.80
CA PHE A 15 13.05 3.90 -1.46
C PHE A 15 14.24 3.30 -2.23
N SER A 16 15.00 2.43 -1.57
CA SER A 16 16.16 1.75 -2.17
C SER A 16 15.75 0.88 -3.36
N ILE A 17 14.69 0.09 -3.24
CA ILE A 17 14.20 -0.79 -4.32
C ILE A 17 13.72 0.03 -5.51
N LYS A 18 12.98 1.13 -5.29
CA LYS A 18 12.55 2.01 -6.38
C LYS A 18 13.73 2.58 -7.15
N SER A 19 14.74 3.08 -6.43
CA SER A 19 15.97 3.62 -7.04
C SER A 19 16.71 2.54 -7.84
N PHE A 20 16.79 1.33 -7.29
CA PHE A 20 17.39 0.18 -7.96
C PHE A 20 16.66 -0.17 -9.26
N VAL A 21 15.34 -0.34 -9.22
CA VAL A 21 14.51 -0.66 -10.42
C VAL A 21 14.65 0.42 -11.49
N SER A 22 14.64 1.70 -11.10
CA SER A 22 14.79 2.81 -12.04
C SER A 22 16.15 2.84 -12.75
N LYS A 23 17.21 2.36 -12.10
CA LYS A 23 18.57 2.37 -12.66
C LYS A 23 18.90 1.13 -13.48
N ILE A 24 18.33 -0.01 -13.12
CA ILE A 24 18.65 -1.31 -13.72
C ILE A 24 17.66 -1.72 -14.80
N SER A 25 16.45 -1.15 -14.80
CA SER A 25 15.46 -1.46 -15.84
C SER A 25 16.04 -1.15 -17.23
N PRO A 26 16.07 -2.12 -18.15
CA PRO A 26 16.59 -1.91 -19.50
C PRO A 26 15.68 -1.03 -20.37
N LEU A 27 14.47 -0.76 -19.88
CA LEU A 27 13.45 0.09 -20.49
C LEU A 27 13.01 1.15 -19.50
N ASP A 28 12.55 2.31 -19.98
CA ASP A 28 11.95 3.34 -19.13
C ASP A 28 10.72 2.75 -18.40
N PRO A 29 10.78 2.59 -17.07
CA PRO A 29 9.74 1.87 -16.35
C PRO A 29 8.53 2.78 -16.14
N LYS A 30 7.53 2.69 -17.04
CA LYS A 30 6.27 3.45 -16.96
C LYS A 30 5.59 3.41 -15.59
N ASP A 31 5.64 2.26 -14.91
CA ASP A 31 4.98 2.03 -13.62
C ASP A 31 5.94 1.89 -12.44
N GLY A 32 7.26 1.93 -12.66
CA GLY A 32 8.27 1.74 -11.63
C GLY A 32 8.17 0.39 -10.88
N PHE A 33 8.50 0.40 -9.59
CA PHE A 33 8.38 -0.77 -8.71
C PHE A 33 6.91 -1.05 -8.35
N ILE A 34 6.45 -2.29 -8.57
CA ILE A 34 5.06 -2.70 -8.35
C ILE A 34 4.93 -3.64 -7.15
N ASN A 35 5.74 -4.70 -7.10
CA ASN A 35 5.72 -5.69 -6.02
C ASN A 35 7.03 -6.48 -5.99
N TYR A 36 7.31 -7.13 -4.86
CA TYR A 36 8.23 -8.26 -4.81
C TYR A 36 7.53 -9.45 -4.14
N LYS A 37 7.96 -10.66 -4.52
CA LYS A 37 7.47 -11.92 -3.97
C LYS A 37 8.58 -12.61 -3.20
N THR A 38 8.25 -13.09 -2.01
CA THR A 38 9.10 -13.98 -1.20
C THR A 38 8.51 -15.38 -1.18
N SER A 39 9.16 -16.32 -0.50
CA SER A 39 8.61 -17.67 -0.29
C SER A 39 7.33 -17.68 0.55
N LYS A 40 7.06 -16.64 1.34
CA LYS A 40 5.93 -16.61 2.30
C LYS A 40 4.84 -15.60 1.97
N TYR A 41 5.19 -14.50 1.31
CA TYR A 41 4.26 -13.40 1.04
C TYR A 41 4.70 -12.57 -0.15
N THR A 42 3.75 -11.82 -0.70
CA THR A 42 3.99 -10.79 -1.72
C THR A 42 3.72 -9.41 -1.12
N LEU A 43 4.68 -8.49 -1.27
CA LEU A 43 4.49 -7.08 -0.92
C LEU A 43 4.09 -6.32 -2.18
N HIS A 44 2.92 -5.69 -2.14
CA HIS A 44 2.42 -4.83 -3.22
C HIS A 44 2.57 -3.37 -2.84
N CYS A 45 3.01 -2.55 -3.79
CA CYS A 45 3.15 -1.11 -3.64
C CYS A 45 2.39 -0.38 -4.75
N LEU A 46 1.58 0.60 -4.36
CA LEU A 46 0.98 1.57 -5.26
C LEU A 46 1.45 2.96 -4.84
N GLU A 47 2.09 3.66 -5.76
CA GLU A 47 2.44 5.07 -5.58
C GLU A 47 1.58 5.95 -6.47
N THR A 48 1.02 6.99 -5.86
CA THR A 48 0.22 7.99 -6.56
C THR A 48 1.11 9.10 -7.12
N ALA A 49 0.59 9.89 -8.08
CA ALA A 49 1.32 11.03 -8.64
C ALA A 49 1.66 12.11 -7.60
N SER A 50 0.93 12.18 -6.47
CA SER A 50 1.23 13.07 -5.34
C SER A 50 2.28 12.49 -4.37
N GLY A 51 2.84 11.32 -4.65
CA GLY A 51 3.89 10.69 -3.85
C GLY A 51 3.40 9.84 -2.68
N LEU A 52 2.08 9.73 -2.46
CA LEU A 52 1.51 8.82 -1.45
C LEU A 52 1.74 7.37 -1.84
N LYS A 53 2.15 6.55 -0.87
CA LYS A 53 2.48 5.13 -1.05
C LYS A 53 1.51 4.28 -0.24
N PHE A 54 0.83 3.37 -0.93
CA PHE A 54 -0.03 2.35 -0.34
C PHE A 54 0.68 1.01 -0.44
N VAL A 55 0.93 0.39 0.70
CA VAL A 55 1.71 -0.85 0.80
C VAL A 55 0.87 -1.93 1.46
N MET A 56 0.81 -3.11 0.86
CA MET A 56 0.02 -4.24 1.37
C MET A 56 0.76 -5.55 1.18
N ASN A 57 0.89 -6.30 2.26
CA ASN A 57 1.37 -7.68 2.22
C ASN A 57 0.19 -8.63 2.05
N THR A 58 0.34 -9.62 1.18
CA THR A 58 -0.67 -10.64 0.92
C THR A 58 -0.03 -12.02 0.79
N ASP A 59 -0.85 -13.06 0.81
CA ASP A 59 -0.42 -14.40 0.41
C ASP A 59 -0.01 -14.42 -1.08
N ASN A 60 0.89 -15.35 -1.43
CA ASN A 60 1.40 -15.48 -2.80
C ASN A 60 0.35 -15.82 -3.86
N GLN A 61 -0.83 -16.32 -3.46
CA GLN A 61 -1.97 -16.65 -4.32
C GLN A 61 -2.98 -15.50 -4.46
N ALA A 62 -2.77 -14.37 -3.77
CA ALA A 62 -3.71 -13.27 -3.82
C ALA A 62 -3.67 -12.57 -5.19
N GLN A 63 -4.85 -12.30 -5.75
CA GLN A 63 -5.03 -11.64 -7.04
C GLN A 63 -5.79 -10.32 -6.91
N GLY A 64 -5.71 -9.45 -7.92
CA GLY A 64 -6.46 -8.19 -7.94
C GLY A 64 -5.98 -7.12 -6.95
N ILE A 65 -4.81 -7.30 -6.32
CA ILE A 65 -4.33 -6.40 -5.25
C ILE A 65 -4.05 -4.99 -5.74
N ARG A 66 -3.56 -4.83 -6.98
CA ARG A 66 -3.32 -3.49 -7.56
C ARG A 66 -4.62 -2.69 -7.67
N ASP A 67 -5.71 -3.31 -8.09
CA ASP A 67 -7.01 -2.65 -8.19
C ASP A 67 -7.63 -2.41 -6.81
N LEU A 68 -7.40 -3.31 -5.85
CA LEU A 68 -7.78 -3.09 -4.46
C LEU A 68 -7.07 -1.85 -3.88
N LEU A 69 -5.76 -1.71 -4.08
CA LEU A 69 -4.99 -0.54 -3.62
C LEU A 69 -5.51 0.76 -4.26
N LYS A 70 -5.84 0.73 -5.57
CA LYS A 70 -6.45 1.89 -6.25
C LYS A 70 -7.80 2.27 -5.64
N LYS A 71 -8.65 1.28 -5.30
CA LYS A 71 -9.93 1.54 -4.63
C LYS A 71 -9.73 2.05 -3.20
N ILE A 72 -8.75 1.54 -2.45
CA ILE A 72 -8.40 2.10 -1.13
C ILE A 72 -8.02 3.58 -1.26
N TYR A 73 -7.24 3.94 -2.26
CA TYR A 73 -6.93 5.35 -2.53
C TYR A 73 -8.20 6.16 -2.85
N ALA A 74 -8.96 5.76 -3.87
CA ALA A 74 -10.08 6.55 -4.40
C ALA A 74 -11.30 6.59 -3.46
N ASP A 75 -11.73 5.43 -2.96
CA ASP A 75 -13.00 5.29 -2.24
C ASP A 75 -12.86 5.50 -0.73
N ILE A 76 -11.66 5.28 -0.19
CA ILE A 76 -11.40 5.38 1.25
C ILE A 76 -10.53 6.60 1.58
N TYR A 77 -9.29 6.66 1.09
CA TYR A 77 -8.34 7.72 1.47
C TYR A 77 -8.83 9.11 1.01
N VAL A 78 -9.18 9.28 -0.26
CA VAL A 78 -9.67 10.57 -0.77
C VAL A 78 -10.96 10.99 -0.05
N LYS A 79 -11.87 10.04 0.18
CA LYS A 79 -13.20 10.34 0.76
C LYS A 79 -13.15 10.69 2.24
N TYR A 80 -12.35 9.99 3.05
CA TYR A 80 -12.37 10.12 4.50
C TYR A 80 -11.14 10.83 5.10
N VAL A 81 -10.08 11.04 4.31
CA VAL A 81 -8.88 11.78 4.74
C VAL A 81 -8.78 13.10 3.98
N VAL A 82 -8.66 13.08 2.65
CA VAL A 82 -8.41 14.31 1.87
C VAL A 82 -9.58 15.30 1.96
N ARG A 83 -10.83 14.80 1.95
CA ARG A 83 -12.02 15.65 2.10
C ARG A 83 -12.36 16.00 3.54
N ASN A 84 -11.62 15.48 4.52
CA ASN A 84 -11.85 15.76 5.93
C ASN A 84 -10.92 16.91 6.38
N PRO A 85 -11.44 18.13 6.60
CA PRO A 85 -10.61 19.29 6.93
C PRO A 85 -9.88 19.17 8.26
N VAL A 86 -10.27 18.23 9.12
CA VAL A 86 -9.64 17.97 10.42
C VAL A 86 -8.42 17.04 10.27
N CYS A 87 -8.26 16.36 9.14
CA CYS A 87 -7.09 15.52 8.88
C CYS A 87 -5.94 16.36 8.31
N GLY A 88 -4.87 16.52 9.09
CA GLY A 88 -3.63 17.15 8.62
C GLY A 88 -2.94 16.33 7.53
N VAL A 89 -2.49 16.99 6.46
CA VAL A 89 -1.69 16.36 5.40
C VAL A 89 -0.26 16.14 5.92
N GLY A 90 0.25 14.92 5.81
CA GLY A 90 1.59 14.56 6.28
C GLY A 90 1.66 14.14 7.75
N GLU A 91 0.55 14.23 8.47
CA GLU A 91 0.44 13.74 9.85
C GLU A 91 -0.15 12.31 9.89
N PRO A 92 0.09 11.56 10.98
CA PRO A 92 -0.56 10.27 11.17
C PRO A 92 -2.08 10.39 11.12
N ILE A 93 -2.74 9.54 10.32
CA ILE A 93 -4.20 9.54 10.18
C ILE A 93 -4.84 9.01 11.48
N ILE A 94 -5.35 9.92 12.31
CA ILE A 94 -6.00 9.57 13.59
C ILE A 94 -7.49 9.27 13.46
N SER A 95 -8.14 9.70 12.36
CA SER A 95 -9.58 9.55 12.14
C SER A 95 -10.09 8.12 12.33
N GLU A 96 -10.96 7.93 13.32
CA GLU A 96 -11.61 6.64 13.59
C GLU A 96 -12.56 6.23 12.47
N LEU A 97 -13.25 7.20 11.86
CA LEU A 97 -14.13 6.95 10.71
C LEU A 97 -13.34 6.34 9.54
N PHE A 98 -12.16 6.88 9.23
CA PHE A 98 -11.28 6.31 8.21
C PHE A 98 -10.87 4.87 8.56
N LYS A 99 -10.41 4.64 9.80
CA LYS A 99 -10.00 3.31 10.26
C LYS A 99 -11.13 2.29 10.13
N ASN A 100 -12.33 2.64 10.59
CA ASN A 100 -13.51 1.77 10.53
C ASN A 100 -13.93 1.47 9.09
N LYS A 101 -13.94 2.49 8.21
CA LYS A 101 -14.32 2.29 6.80
C LYS A 101 -13.28 1.47 6.04
N LEU A 102 -11.99 1.66 6.31
CA LEU A 102 -10.92 0.86 5.73
C LEU A 102 -11.01 -0.61 6.17
N ASP A 103 -11.21 -0.86 7.46
CA ASP A 103 -11.32 -2.22 8.01
C ASP A 103 -12.49 -3.00 7.38
N ILE A 104 -13.68 -2.38 7.31
CA ILE A 104 -14.85 -2.96 6.65
C ILE A 104 -14.54 -3.26 5.17
N PHE A 105 -13.92 -2.31 4.47
CA PHE A 105 -13.61 -2.44 3.06
C PHE A 105 -12.63 -3.59 2.77
N VAL A 106 -11.57 -3.72 3.57
CA VAL A 106 -10.56 -4.78 3.40
C VAL A 106 -11.15 -6.15 3.75
N LYS A 107 -12.00 -6.25 4.78
CA LYS A 107 -12.67 -7.51 5.14
C LYS A 107 -13.68 -8.00 4.09
N GLN A 108 -14.31 -7.07 3.37
CA GLN A 108 -15.24 -7.38 2.29
C GLN A 108 -14.52 -7.65 0.96
N ALA A 109 -13.25 -7.27 0.84
CA ALA A 109 -12.49 -7.53 -0.36
C ALA A 109 -12.40 -9.04 -0.58
N PRO A 110 -12.70 -9.54 -1.81
CA PRO A 110 -12.49 -10.94 -2.16
C PRO A 110 -10.99 -11.18 -2.33
N LEU A 111 -10.25 -11.11 -1.23
CA LEU A 111 -8.90 -11.60 -1.14
C LEU A 111 -9.03 -13.11 -1.13
N THR A 112 -8.61 -13.78 -2.19
CA THR A 112 -8.50 -15.24 -2.25
C THR A 112 -7.44 -15.71 -1.26
N ALA A 113 -7.75 -15.65 0.02
CA ALA A 113 -7.01 -16.33 1.06
C ALA A 113 -7.57 -17.76 1.11
N VAL A 114 -7.00 -18.65 0.30
CA VAL A 114 -7.07 -20.07 0.64
C VAL A 114 -6.30 -20.18 1.94
N ARG A 115 -7.01 -20.47 3.04
CA ARG A 115 -6.38 -20.82 4.31
C ARG A 115 -5.38 -21.94 4.00
N ALA A 116 -4.08 -21.64 4.11
CA ALA A 116 -3.08 -22.68 4.24
C ALA A 116 -3.34 -23.37 5.58
N SER A 117 -3.89 -24.58 5.48
CA SER A 117 -3.93 -25.58 6.55
C SER A 117 -2.54 -25.93 7.06
#